data_AF-A0A2E5C153-F1
#
_entry.id   AF-A0A2E5C153-F1
#
_cell.length_a   1.000
_cell.length_b   1.000
_cell.length_c   1.000
_cell.angle_alpha   90.00
_cell.angle_beta   90.00
_cell.angle_gamma   90.00
#
_symmetry.space_group_name_H-M   'P 1'
#
loop_
_entity.id
_entity.type
_entity.pdbx_description
1 polymer ?
#
loop_
_entity_poly.entity_id
_entity_poly.type
_entity_poly.pdbx_seq_one_letter_code
_entity_poly.pdbx_strand_id
1 'polypeptide(L)'
;MKNKFSLCLIQLFFLLSANSVFAEYRAYELEVFDRIANTSRKLITSFSPSDFIQVNGGPQRTGVIIRASWICYGDTSLYKKLCPQPKAINPKYEPGERVQIVLKKHLTDQWIGVIENSFFRPGLRSNVYGVRFAERGNLYTRYYESNLQKVP
;
A
#
# COMPACT_ATOMS: atom_id res chain seq x y z
N MET A 1 -1.80 -53.29 18.71
CA MET A 1 -2.59 -52.06 18.98
C MET A 1 -1.80 -50.88 19.55
N LYS A 2 -0.61 -51.06 20.16
CA LYS A 2 0.18 -49.95 20.75
C LYS A 2 0.72 -48.90 19.75
N ASN A 3 1.09 -49.31 18.53
CA ASN A 3 1.73 -48.40 17.55
C ASN A 3 0.78 -47.34 16.95
N LYS A 4 -0.53 -47.61 16.87
CA LYS A 4 -1.51 -46.65 16.33
C LYS A 4 -1.79 -45.50 17.32
N PHE A 5 -1.77 -45.78 18.62
CA PHE A 5 -2.01 -44.79 19.68
C PHE A 5 -0.84 -43.80 19.80
N SER A 6 0.40 -44.31 19.68
CA SER A 6 1.61 -43.48 19.68
C SER A 6 1.68 -42.57 18.44
N LEU A 7 1.27 -43.06 17.26
CA LEU A 7 1.21 -42.25 16.03
C LEU A 7 0.22 -41.08 16.16
N CYS A 8 -0.95 -41.33 16.77
CA CYS A 8 -1.98 -40.31 17.02
C CYS A 8 -1.48 -39.24 18.00
N LEU A 9 -0.74 -39.64 19.06
CA LEU A 9 -0.18 -38.70 20.03
C LEU A 9 0.88 -37.79 19.39
N ILE A 10 1.71 -38.33 18.50
CA ILE A 10 2.72 -37.57 17.75
C ILE A 10 2.05 -36.58 16.79
N GLN A 11 1.00 -36.98 16.08
CA GLN A 11 0.23 -36.09 15.21
C GLN A 11 -0.46 -34.95 15.98
N LEU A 12 -1.02 -35.25 17.15
CA LEU A 12 -1.62 -34.25 18.04
C LEU A 12 -0.57 -33.26 18.57
N PHE A 13 0.63 -33.75 18.91
CA PHE A 13 1.74 -32.92 19.36
C PHE A 13 2.24 -31.98 18.25
N PHE A 14 2.32 -32.46 17.00
CA PHE A 14 2.66 -31.62 15.84
C PHE A 14 1.63 -30.51 15.62
N LEU A 15 0.33 -30.81 15.71
CA LEU A 15 -0.74 -29.82 15.57
C LEU A 15 -0.72 -28.73 16.66
N LEU A 16 -0.33 -29.07 17.88
CA LEU A 16 -0.21 -28.14 19.01
C LEU A 16 1.06 -27.27 18.96
N SER A 17 2.06 -27.65 18.14
CA SER A 17 3.35 -26.96 18.07
C SER A 17 3.43 -25.82 17.04
N ALA A 18 2.45 -25.70 16.14
CA ALA A 18 2.43 -24.72 15.07
C ALA A 18 1.90 -23.33 15.52
N ASN A 19 2.69 -22.61 16.32
CA ASN A 19 2.28 -21.32 16.90
C ASN A 19 2.75 -20.08 16.11
N SER A 20 3.54 -20.24 15.05
CA SER A 20 4.05 -19.12 14.27
C SER A 20 3.86 -19.35 12.78
N VAL A 21 3.18 -18.42 12.11
CA VAL A 21 2.98 -18.42 10.67
C VAL A 21 3.72 -17.22 10.12
N PHE A 22 5.01 -17.38 9.81
CA PHE A 22 5.78 -16.32 9.17
C PHE A 22 5.40 -16.23 7.70
N ALA A 23 4.87 -15.07 7.31
CA ALA A 23 4.48 -14.80 5.94
C ALA A 23 4.77 -13.35 5.54
N GLU A 24 4.70 -13.13 4.24
CA GLU A 24 4.67 -11.79 3.65
C GLU A 24 3.22 -11.35 3.53
N TYR A 25 2.94 -10.11 3.91
CA TYR A 25 1.64 -9.49 3.70
C TYR A 25 1.79 -8.06 3.24
N ARG A 26 0.79 -7.56 2.50
CA ARG A 26 0.83 -6.20 1.96
C ARG A 26 0.12 -5.22 2.88
N ALA A 27 0.75 -4.09 3.12
CA ALA A 27 0.17 -2.94 3.79
C ALA A 27 -0.06 -1.81 2.79
N TYR A 28 -1.07 -0.99 3.07
CA TYR A 28 -1.50 0.11 2.22
C TYR A 28 -1.69 1.37 3.06
N GLU A 29 -1.22 2.50 2.54
CA GLU A 29 -1.77 3.81 2.91
C GLU A 29 -2.89 4.12 1.92
N LEU A 30 -4.11 4.23 2.42
CA LEU A 30 -5.31 4.51 1.65
C LEU A 30 -5.80 5.92 1.95
N GLU A 31 -6.23 6.63 0.91
CA GLU A 31 -7.14 7.76 1.05
C GLU A 31 -8.55 7.25 0.78
N VAL A 32 -9.40 7.36 1.79
CA VAL A 32 -10.76 6.85 1.75
C VAL A 32 -11.71 8.02 1.68
N PHE A 33 -12.64 7.96 0.74
CA PHE A 33 -13.67 8.97 0.50
C PHE A 33 -15.04 8.36 0.83
N ASP A 34 -15.78 8.98 1.75
CA ASP A 34 -17.21 8.70 1.90
C ASP A 34 -17.96 9.59 0.90
N ARG A 35 -18.56 8.97 -0.12
CA ARG A 35 -19.28 9.64 -1.20
C ARG A 35 -20.59 10.29 -0.76
N ILE A 36 -21.14 9.84 0.38
CA ILE A 36 -22.40 10.35 0.93
C ILE A 36 -22.09 11.49 1.90
N ALA A 37 -21.17 11.27 2.83
CA ALA A 37 -20.78 12.29 3.81
C ALA A 37 -19.83 13.36 3.22
N ASN A 38 -19.31 13.14 2.00
CA ASN A 38 -18.34 14.00 1.32
C ASN A 38 -17.10 14.32 2.18
N THR A 39 -16.61 13.31 2.91
CA THR A 39 -15.41 13.42 3.75
C THR A 39 -14.30 12.54 3.19
N SER A 40 -13.05 12.92 3.47
CA SER A 40 -11.88 12.11 3.14
C SER A 40 -10.97 11.92 4.35
N ARG A 41 -10.31 10.77 4.43
CA ARG A 41 -9.30 10.49 5.46
C ARG A 41 -8.21 9.58 4.94
N LYS A 42 -7.01 9.72 5.50
CA LYS A 42 -5.89 8.81 5.27
C LYS A 42 -5.87 7.74 6.37
N LEU A 43 -5.63 6.49 6.00
CA LEU A 43 -5.46 5.40 6.97
C LEU A 43 -4.47 4.37 6.46
N ILE A 44 -3.89 3.60 7.40
CA ILE A 44 -2.99 2.51 7.09
C ILE A 44 -3.69 1.18 7.43
N THR A 45 -3.73 0.25 6.48
CA THR A 45 -4.43 -1.04 6.64
C THR A 45 -3.72 -2.17 5.88
N SER A 46 -3.99 -3.42 6.26
CA SER A 46 -3.65 -4.61 5.47
C SER A 46 -4.75 -4.99 4.46
N PHE A 47 -5.96 -4.44 4.60
CA PHE A 47 -7.01 -4.69 3.63
C PHE A 47 -6.62 -4.15 2.27
N SER A 48 -6.80 -4.98 1.23
CA SER A 48 -6.73 -4.48 -0.13
C SER A 48 -7.84 -3.44 -0.35
N PRO A 49 -7.69 -2.52 -1.32
CA PRO A 49 -8.72 -1.53 -1.61
C PRO A 49 -10.10 -2.13 -1.87
N SER A 50 -10.17 -3.27 -2.57
CA SER A 50 -11.42 -3.98 -2.83
C SER A 50 -12.05 -4.51 -1.55
N ASP A 51 -11.26 -5.15 -0.69
CA ASP A 51 -11.77 -5.69 0.58
C ASP A 51 -12.23 -4.56 1.49
N PHE A 52 -11.47 -3.47 1.54
CA PHE A 52 -11.83 -2.28 2.30
C PHE A 52 -13.17 -1.71 1.82
N ILE A 53 -13.36 -1.57 0.50
CA ILE A 53 -14.63 -1.10 -0.06
C ILE A 53 -15.77 -2.06 0.32
N GLN A 54 -15.56 -3.37 0.18
CA GLN A 54 -16.59 -4.38 0.43
C GLN A 54 -17.09 -4.35 1.87
N VAL A 55 -16.19 -4.25 2.85
CA VAL A 55 -16.56 -4.25 4.28
C VAL A 55 -16.99 -2.88 4.81
N ASN A 56 -16.85 -1.81 4.02
CA ASN A 56 -17.23 -0.43 4.38
C ASN A 56 -18.36 0.11 3.49
N GLY A 57 -19.45 -0.65 3.30
CA GLY A 57 -20.66 -0.17 2.62
C GLY A 57 -20.61 -0.20 1.10
N GLY A 58 -19.59 -0.81 0.50
CA GLY A 58 -19.51 -1.06 -0.94
C GLY A 58 -19.13 0.15 -1.79
N PRO A 59 -18.98 -0.05 -3.12
CA PRO A 59 -18.46 0.97 -4.04
C PRO A 59 -19.40 2.17 -4.23
N GLN A 60 -20.68 2.02 -3.87
CA GLN A 60 -21.66 3.11 -3.93
C GLN A 60 -21.38 4.18 -2.87
N ARG A 61 -20.90 3.77 -1.69
CA ARG A 61 -20.59 4.68 -0.59
C ARG A 61 -19.10 5.02 -0.49
N THR A 62 -18.24 4.04 -0.70
CA THR A 62 -16.81 4.17 -0.36
C THR A 62 -15.95 4.22 -1.61
N GLY A 63 -15.21 5.32 -1.77
CA GLY A 63 -14.11 5.44 -2.73
C GLY A 63 -12.77 5.26 -2.04
N VAL A 64 -11.78 4.70 -2.75
CA VAL A 64 -10.43 4.49 -2.22
C VAL A 64 -9.39 4.87 -3.27
N ILE A 65 -8.35 5.60 -2.85
CA ILE A 65 -7.11 5.83 -3.62
C ILE A 65 -5.95 5.20 -2.85
N ILE A 66 -5.10 4.44 -3.54
CA ILE A 66 -3.88 3.88 -2.95
C ILE A 66 -2.79 4.95 -2.96
N ARG A 67 -2.46 5.50 -1.79
CA ARG A 67 -1.40 6.50 -1.64
C ARG A 67 -0.02 5.87 -1.63
N ALA A 68 0.13 4.76 -0.89
CA ALA A 68 1.35 3.97 -0.82
C ALA A 68 1.02 2.49 -0.58
N SER A 69 1.98 1.61 -0.90
CA SER A 69 1.86 0.17 -0.60
C SER A 69 3.23 -0.45 -0.42
N TRP A 70 3.40 -1.25 0.63
CA TRP A 70 4.66 -1.92 0.95
C TRP A 70 4.40 -3.34 1.46
N ILE A 71 5.46 -4.15 1.47
CA ILE A 71 5.42 -5.52 1.99
C ILE A 71 5.91 -5.49 3.43
N CYS A 72 5.14 -6.12 4.31
CA CYS A 72 5.52 -6.42 5.67
C CYS A 72 5.87 -7.92 5.77
N TYR A 73 6.86 -8.22 6.60
CA TYR A 73 7.32 -9.58 6.87
C TYR A 73 7.11 -9.86 8.36
N GLY A 74 6.60 -11.04 8.69
CA GLY A 74 6.52 -11.48 10.07
C GLY A 74 5.45 -12.51 10.32
N ASP A 75 5.24 -12.81 11.60
CA ASP A 75 4.20 -13.72 12.05
C ASP A 75 2.80 -13.12 11.84
N THR A 76 1.97 -13.79 11.03
CA THR A 76 0.58 -13.43 10.73
C THR A 76 -0.43 -14.25 11.52
N SER A 77 0.02 -15.11 12.45
CA SER A 77 -0.87 -15.95 13.27
C SER A 77 -1.75 -15.14 14.24
N LEU A 78 -1.32 -13.91 14.59
CA LEU A 78 -2.00 -13.01 15.52
C LEU A 78 -2.33 -11.66 14.88
N TYR A 79 -3.20 -10.88 15.52
CA TYR A 79 -3.43 -9.48 15.16
C TYR A 79 -2.18 -8.64 15.46
N LYS A 80 -1.29 -8.50 14.48
CA LYS A 80 -0.07 -7.71 14.59
C LYS A 80 -0.25 -6.32 13.99
N LYS A 81 0.31 -5.31 14.68
CA LYS A 81 0.42 -3.95 14.14
C LYS A 81 1.20 -3.97 12.82
N LEU A 82 0.70 -3.25 11.83
CA LEU A 82 1.34 -3.09 10.52
C LEU A 82 2.77 -2.56 10.67
N CYS A 83 3.69 -3.09 9.86
CA CYS A 83 5.05 -2.58 9.82
C CYS A 83 5.07 -1.14 9.28
N PRO A 84 6.01 -0.27 9.73
CA PRO A 84 6.06 1.11 9.29
C PRO A 84 6.32 1.20 7.78
N GLN A 85 5.75 2.23 7.15
CA GLN A 85 6.03 2.53 5.75
C GLN A 85 7.54 2.83 5.57
N PRO A 86 8.20 2.24 4.55
CA PRO A 86 9.57 2.58 4.23
C PRO A 86 9.69 4.06 3.84
N LYS A 87 10.56 4.79 4.53
CA LYS A 87 10.85 6.19 4.19
C LYS A 87 11.61 6.26 2.85
N ALA A 88 11.39 7.32 2.09
CA ALA A 88 12.20 7.61 0.91
C ALA A 88 13.68 7.79 1.30
N ILE A 89 14.58 7.42 0.39
CA ILE A 89 16.04 7.52 0.58
C ILE A 89 16.55 8.67 -0.28
N ASN A 90 17.12 9.71 0.34
CA ASN A 90 17.64 10.91 -0.35
C ASN A 90 16.66 11.43 -1.43
N PRO A 91 15.42 11.78 -1.05
CA PRO A 91 14.40 12.15 -2.02
C PRO A 91 14.84 13.36 -2.84
N LYS A 92 14.71 13.27 -4.17
CA LYS A 92 14.98 14.40 -5.08
C LYS A 92 13.89 15.49 -5.04
N TYR A 93 12.67 15.10 -4.68
CA TYR A 93 11.51 15.97 -4.64
C TYR A 93 10.84 15.94 -3.26
N GLU A 94 10.30 17.07 -2.84
CA GLU A 94 9.61 17.24 -1.57
C GLU A 94 8.08 17.36 -1.74
N PRO A 95 7.28 17.02 -0.72
CA PRO A 95 5.84 17.28 -0.74
C PRO A 95 5.52 18.77 -0.99
N GLY A 96 4.57 19.02 -1.88
CA GLY A 96 4.18 20.36 -2.34
C GLY A 96 4.90 20.82 -3.60
N GLU A 97 5.98 20.16 -4.02
CA GLU A 97 6.67 20.53 -5.26
C GLU A 97 5.89 20.11 -6.51
N ARG A 98 5.98 20.93 -7.55
CA ARG A 98 5.39 20.65 -8.86
C ARG A 98 6.37 19.84 -9.70
N VAL A 99 5.85 18.80 -10.34
CA VAL A 99 6.61 17.94 -11.25
C VAL A 99 5.84 17.71 -12.53
N GLN A 100 6.58 17.65 -13.63
CA GLN A 100 6.09 17.14 -14.90
C GLN A 100 6.40 15.65 -15.02
N ILE A 101 5.44 14.90 -15.54
CA ILE A 101 5.63 13.48 -15.85
C ILE A 101 6.37 13.34 -17.18
N VAL A 102 7.44 12.54 -17.16
CA VAL A 102 8.31 12.27 -18.30
C VAL A 102 8.24 10.78 -18.61
N LEU A 103 7.15 10.38 -19.26
CA LEU A 103 6.87 8.99 -19.63
C LEU A 103 6.42 8.94 -21.07
N LYS A 104 7.39 8.87 -21.99
CA LYS A 104 7.12 8.85 -23.44
C LYS A 104 6.06 7.79 -23.76
N LYS A 105 5.02 8.21 -24.50
CA LYS A 105 3.89 7.38 -24.95
C LYS A 105 2.94 6.90 -23.83
N HIS A 106 3.07 7.40 -22.61
CA HIS A 106 2.10 7.14 -21.55
C HIS A 106 0.97 8.18 -21.57
N LEU A 107 -0.22 7.82 -21.11
CA LEU A 107 -1.39 8.71 -21.07
C LEU A 107 -1.12 10.03 -20.33
N THR A 108 -0.28 9.96 -19.30
CA THR A 108 0.04 11.09 -18.43
C THR A 108 1.31 11.83 -18.85
N ASP A 109 1.87 11.55 -20.03
CA ASP A 109 3.08 12.23 -20.49
C ASP A 109 2.86 13.75 -20.52
N GLN A 110 3.86 14.50 -20.09
CA GLN A 110 3.86 15.96 -19.96
C GLN A 110 2.84 16.55 -18.97
N TRP A 111 2.04 15.74 -18.28
CA TRP A 111 1.12 16.25 -17.26
C TRP A 111 1.90 16.84 -16.09
N ILE A 112 1.38 17.92 -15.52
CA ILE A 112 1.96 18.57 -14.35
C ILE A 112 1.09 18.26 -13.13
N GLY A 113 1.73 17.77 -12.08
CA GLY A 113 1.09 17.49 -10.81
C GLY A 113 1.93 17.94 -9.62
N VAL A 114 1.39 17.74 -8.42
CA VAL A 114 2.02 18.11 -7.16
C VAL A 114 2.38 16.86 -6.38
N ILE A 115 3.59 16.81 -5.84
CA ILE A 115 4.05 15.72 -4.97
C ILE A 115 3.27 15.77 -3.65
N GLU A 116 2.65 14.67 -3.23
CA GLU A 116 1.98 14.59 -1.93
C GLU A 116 2.70 13.69 -0.92
N ASN A 117 3.38 12.65 -1.39
CA ASN A 117 4.17 11.76 -0.53
C ASN A 117 5.29 11.10 -1.33
N SER A 118 6.22 10.50 -0.60
CA SER A 118 7.29 9.68 -1.15
C SER A 118 7.57 8.48 -0.23
N PHE A 119 7.96 7.37 -0.82
CA PHE A 119 8.34 6.16 -0.09
C PHE A 119 9.33 5.33 -0.89
N PHE A 120 10.18 4.58 -0.19
CA PHE A 120 11.14 3.71 -0.85
C PHE A 120 10.52 2.34 -1.15
N ARG A 121 10.78 1.79 -2.34
CA ARG A 121 10.37 0.44 -2.70
C ARG A 121 11.59 -0.48 -2.81
N PRO A 122 11.88 -1.32 -1.79
CA PRO A 122 13.10 -2.15 -1.77
C PRO A 122 13.28 -3.04 -3.00
N GLY A 123 12.20 -3.66 -3.48
CA GLY A 123 12.24 -4.54 -4.65
C GLY A 123 12.61 -3.84 -5.97
N LEU A 124 12.49 -2.51 -6.04
CA LEU A 124 12.87 -1.72 -7.23
C LEU A 124 14.06 -0.80 -6.98
N ARG A 125 14.58 -0.76 -5.75
CA ARG A 125 15.70 0.10 -5.32
C ARG A 125 15.52 1.57 -5.73
N SER A 126 14.29 2.07 -5.65
CA SER A 126 13.95 3.42 -6.10
C SER A 126 12.88 4.05 -5.21
N ASN A 127 12.93 5.38 -5.12
CA ASN A 127 11.87 6.18 -4.53
C ASN A 127 10.65 6.19 -5.46
N VAL A 128 9.48 6.03 -4.85
CA VAL A 128 8.19 6.18 -5.49
C VAL A 128 7.54 7.44 -4.94
N TYR A 129 6.99 8.24 -5.83
CA TYR A 129 6.35 9.52 -5.54
C TYR A 129 4.87 9.46 -5.87
N GLY A 130 4.04 9.86 -4.91
CA GLY A 130 2.62 10.11 -5.15
C GLY A 130 2.41 11.50 -5.72
N VAL A 131 1.83 11.57 -6.91
CA VAL A 131 1.56 12.82 -7.63
C VAL A 131 0.06 13.02 -7.78
N ARG A 132 -0.41 14.20 -7.38
CA ARG A 132 -1.80 14.65 -7.55
C ARG A 132 -1.93 15.59 -8.74
N PHE A 133 -2.95 15.37 -9.55
CA PHE A 133 -3.31 16.20 -10.69
C PHE A 133 -4.64 16.91 -10.44
N ALA A 134 -4.59 18.09 -9.79
CA ALA A 134 -5.79 18.87 -9.48
C ALA A 134 -6.60 19.21 -10.74
N GLU A 135 -5.92 19.61 -11.82
CA GLU A 135 -6.52 19.97 -13.12
C GLU A 135 -7.13 18.77 -13.88
N ARG A 136 -6.90 17.54 -13.41
CA ARG A 136 -7.37 16.31 -14.05
C ARG A 136 -8.37 15.58 -13.16
N GLY A 137 -9.30 16.30 -12.54
CA GLY A 137 -10.32 15.70 -11.66
C GLY A 137 -9.72 15.15 -10.36
N ASN A 138 -8.67 15.79 -9.85
CA ASN A 138 -7.98 15.41 -8.62
C ASN A 138 -7.42 13.96 -8.63
N LEU A 139 -7.05 13.48 -9.83
CA LEU A 139 -6.46 12.15 -10.01
C LEU A 139 -5.14 12.04 -9.25
N TYR A 140 -4.90 10.86 -8.69
CA TYR A 140 -3.67 10.54 -8.00
C TYR A 140 -3.05 9.28 -8.59
N THR A 141 -1.74 9.32 -8.78
CA THR A 141 -1.00 8.13 -9.19
C THR A 141 0.43 8.20 -8.70
N ARG A 142 1.16 7.10 -8.89
CA ARG A 142 2.49 6.89 -8.34
C ARG A 142 3.49 6.71 -9.48
N TYR A 143 4.62 7.38 -9.36
CA TYR A 143 5.69 7.34 -10.36
C TYR A 143 7.04 7.05 -9.71
N TYR A 144 7.97 6.47 -10.47
CA TYR A 144 9.35 6.39 -10.04
C TYR A 144 10.02 7.75 -10.20
N GLU A 145 11.06 7.99 -9.40
CA GLU A 145 11.83 9.23 -9.45
C GLU A 145 12.31 9.60 -10.85
N SER A 146 12.71 8.60 -11.65
CA SER A 146 13.18 8.77 -13.03
C SER A 146 12.10 9.22 -14.02
N ASN A 147 10.82 9.11 -13.65
CA ASN A 147 9.69 9.52 -14.47
C ASN A 147 9.25 10.95 -14.22
N LEU A 148 9.98 11.68 -13.37
CA LEU A 148 9.60 13.00 -12.91
C LEU A 148 10.68 14.01 -13.25
N GLN A 149 10.24 15.21 -13.59
CA GLN A 149 11.08 16.38 -13.75
C GLN A 149 10.48 17.53 -12.96
N LYS A 150 11.29 18.17 -12.10
CA LYS A 150 10.85 19.35 -11.35
C LYS A 150 10.47 20.46 -12.33
N VAL A 151 9.34 21.12 -12.07
CA VAL A 151 8.94 22.34 -12.76
C VAL A 151 8.86 23.50 -11.76
N PRO A 152 9.05 24.74 -12.20
CA PRO A 152 8.87 25.92 -11.37
C PRO A 152 7.45 26.05 -10.77
#